data_AF-A0A2Z6CSL9-F1
#
_entry.id   AF-A0A2Z6CSL9-F1
#
_cell.length_a   1.000
_cell.length_b   1.000
_cell.length_c   1.000
_cell.angle_alpha   90.00
_cell.angle_beta   90.00
_cell.angle_gamma   90.00
#
_symmetry.space_group_name_H-M   'P 1'
#
loop_
_entity.id
_entity.type
_entity.pdbx_description
1 polymer ?
#
loop_
_entity_poly.entity_id
_entity_poly.type
_entity_poly.pdbx_seq_one_letter_code
_entity_poly.pdbx_strand_id
1 'polypeptide(L)'
;MGIIYSQEITEFCLEGRFIDFVIKDGYKLKGLKLETSEGECYVKLAKPLRAAFDLRLPKGTWLQVVGTKKYDEKKSEYTLKAERVMAARSDLGRVATSTALQEPPASNVTQVKPAKTKQTILMCQKSDCWKRGGKEVCQAFEAALSDRGLEDQVTIKGTGCMKNCKAGPNVVMPDKTRYSRIQTEQVASLMDKHFAEKQEDKQTDNSELLPIKISNFNEVSVKTSVI
;
A
#
# COMPACT_ATOMS: atom_id res chain seq x y z
N MET A 1 30.04 -28.49 -25.45
CA MET A 1 28.69 -28.81 -24.91
C MET A 1 28.49 -27.97 -23.65
N GLY A 2 27.43 -27.16 -23.58
CA GLY A 2 27.09 -26.40 -22.37
C GLY A 2 25.83 -26.98 -21.74
N ILE A 3 25.92 -27.50 -20.51
CA ILE A 3 24.74 -27.99 -19.79
C ILE A 3 24.02 -26.78 -19.21
N ILE A 4 22.90 -26.41 -19.81
CA ILE A 4 22.03 -25.34 -19.32
C ILE A 4 21.22 -25.91 -18.14
N TYR A 5 21.79 -25.82 -16.93
CA TYR A 5 21.08 -26.13 -15.70
C TYR A 5 19.98 -25.08 -15.45
N SER A 6 18.79 -25.33 -15.98
CA SER A 6 17.57 -24.56 -15.72
C SER A 6 17.10 -24.80 -14.29
N GLN A 7 17.74 -24.11 -13.32
CA GLN A 7 17.32 -24.15 -11.92
C GLN A 7 15.93 -23.55 -11.78
N GLU A 8 14.92 -24.41 -11.66
CA GLU A 8 13.53 -23.98 -11.51
C GLU A 8 13.35 -23.21 -10.20
N ILE A 9 12.86 -21.97 -10.34
CA ILE A 9 12.51 -21.09 -9.24
C ILE A 9 11.04 -20.77 -9.39
N THR A 10 10.19 -21.51 -8.67
CA THR A 10 8.74 -21.28 -8.60
C THR A 10 8.42 -20.24 -7.54
N GLU A 11 7.41 -19.41 -7.78
CA GLU A 11 6.85 -18.52 -6.76
C GLU A 11 5.87 -19.32 -5.88
N PHE A 12 5.79 -19.02 -4.58
CA PHE A 12 4.89 -19.67 -3.63
C PHE A 12 4.15 -18.66 -2.76
N CYS A 13 2.95 -19.04 -2.33
CA CYS A 13 2.25 -18.47 -1.19
C CYS A 13 1.99 -19.61 -0.19
N LEU A 14 2.29 -19.39 1.09
CA LEU A 14 2.18 -20.37 2.16
C LEU A 14 1.58 -19.69 3.39
N GLU A 15 0.73 -20.40 4.12
CA GLU A 15 0.18 -19.93 5.39
C GLU A 15 0.53 -20.86 6.55
N GLY A 16 0.65 -20.28 7.74
CA GLY A 16 0.96 -21.03 8.94
C GLY A 16 1.16 -20.16 10.18
N ARG A 17 1.17 -20.79 11.35
CA ARG A 17 1.42 -20.13 12.63
C ARG A 17 2.91 -19.93 12.86
N PHE A 18 3.29 -18.75 13.36
CA PHE A 18 4.66 -18.45 13.73
C PHE A 18 5.10 -19.25 14.98
N ILE A 19 6.15 -20.06 14.85
CA ILE A 19 6.73 -20.84 15.95
C ILE A 19 7.90 -20.09 16.59
N ASP A 20 8.90 -19.70 15.78
CA ASP A 20 10.10 -19.01 16.29
C ASP A 20 10.96 -18.32 15.22
N PHE A 21 11.85 -17.44 15.67
CA PHE A 21 12.88 -16.81 14.86
C PHE A 21 14.11 -17.73 14.70
N VAL A 22 14.53 -17.98 13.46
CA VAL A 22 15.82 -18.61 13.21
C VAL A 22 16.89 -17.53 13.16
N ILE A 23 17.58 -17.34 14.28
CA ILE A 23 18.71 -16.42 14.44
C ILE A 23 20.02 -17.19 14.20
N LYS A 24 20.99 -16.56 13.53
CA LYS A 24 22.39 -17.04 13.43
C LYS A 24 23.28 -16.11 14.24
N ASP A 25 24.39 -16.61 14.76
CA ASP A 25 25.46 -15.79 15.36
C ASP A 25 24.99 -14.94 16.55
N GLY A 26 23.92 -15.36 17.25
CA GLY A 26 23.32 -14.64 18.39
C GLY A 26 22.42 -13.45 18.04
N TYR A 27 22.72 -12.68 16.99
CA TYR A 27 22.01 -11.44 16.65
C TYR A 27 21.38 -11.40 15.25
N LYS A 28 21.72 -12.33 14.35
CA LYS A 28 21.49 -12.19 12.92
C LYS A 28 20.28 -12.99 12.44
N LEU A 29 19.12 -12.34 12.37
CA LEU A 29 17.90 -12.95 11.82
C LEU A 29 18.14 -13.58 10.43
N LYS A 30 17.82 -14.86 10.28
CA LYS A 30 18.08 -15.69 9.08
C LYS A 30 16.79 -16.16 8.42
N GLY A 31 15.74 -16.43 9.20
CA GLY A 31 14.42 -16.88 8.72
C GLY A 31 13.42 -17.05 9.86
N LEU A 32 12.24 -17.59 9.53
CA LEU A 32 11.17 -17.95 10.47
C LEU A 32 10.96 -19.47 10.45
N LYS A 33 10.50 -20.03 11.57
CA LYS A 33 9.95 -21.39 11.66
C LYS A 33 8.42 -21.28 11.77
N LEU A 34 7.67 -22.02 10.96
CA LEU A 34 6.21 -21.93 10.85
C LEU A 34 5.55 -23.32 10.95
N GLU A 35 4.42 -23.41 11.65
CA GLU A 35 3.53 -24.57 11.68
C GLU A 35 2.51 -24.42 10.54
N THR A 36 2.45 -25.40 9.63
CA THR A 36 1.57 -25.40 8.44
C THR A 36 0.73 -26.67 8.41
N SER A 37 -0.23 -26.79 7.48
CA SER A 37 -0.98 -28.02 7.26
C SER A 37 -0.11 -29.23 6.84
N GLU A 38 1.09 -28.98 6.31
CA GLU A 38 2.09 -30.00 5.96
C GLU A 38 3.10 -30.26 7.11
N GLY A 39 2.90 -29.63 8.27
CA GLY A 39 3.79 -29.70 9.43
C GLY A 39 4.71 -28.48 9.57
N GLU A 40 5.80 -28.63 10.34
CA GLU A 40 6.76 -27.54 10.58
C GLU A 40 7.64 -27.28 9.34
N CYS A 41 7.74 -26.02 8.90
CA CYS A 41 8.64 -25.62 7.83
C CYS A 41 9.59 -24.48 8.26
N TYR A 42 10.73 -24.39 7.58
CA TYR A 42 11.66 -23.27 7.68
C TYR A 42 11.58 -22.36 6.45
N VAL A 43 11.36 -21.06 6.67
CA VAL A 43 11.36 -20.06 5.59
C VAL A 43 12.47 -19.04 5.77
N LYS A 44 13.40 -19.01 4.82
CA LYS A 44 14.56 -18.12 4.78
C LYS A 44 14.12 -16.71 4.37
N LEU A 45 14.26 -15.73 5.25
CA LEU A 45 13.91 -14.33 4.92
C LEU A 45 14.90 -13.76 3.87
N ALA A 46 14.40 -13.00 2.90
CA ALA A 46 15.25 -12.20 2.00
C ALA A 46 16.07 -11.15 2.76
N LYS A 47 17.20 -10.69 2.20
CA LYS A 47 18.12 -9.74 2.87
C LYS A 47 17.42 -8.45 3.38
N PRO A 48 16.49 -7.81 2.63
CA PRO A 48 15.77 -6.63 3.12
C PRO A 48 14.86 -6.93 4.31
N LEU A 49 14.09 -8.04 4.27
CA LEU A 49 13.20 -8.42 5.37
C LEU A 49 13.96 -8.57 6.68
N ARG A 50 15.15 -9.19 6.67
CA ARG A 50 15.97 -9.40 7.89
C ARG A 50 16.34 -8.13 8.63
N ALA A 51 16.41 -7.00 7.94
CA ALA A 51 16.79 -5.70 8.51
C ALA A 51 15.56 -4.88 8.98
N ALA A 52 14.35 -5.28 8.58
CA ALA A 52 13.11 -4.55 8.83
C ALA A 52 12.04 -5.41 9.54
N PHE A 53 12.37 -6.62 9.97
CA PHE A 53 11.44 -7.51 10.67
C PHE A 53 11.38 -7.16 12.15
N ASP A 54 10.18 -6.97 12.68
CA ASP A 54 9.97 -6.77 14.11
C ASP A 54 10.12 -8.10 14.86
N LEU A 55 11.09 -8.16 15.78
CA LEU A 55 11.35 -9.36 16.60
C LEU A 55 10.34 -9.56 17.74
N ARG A 56 9.34 -8.67 17.88
CA ARG A 56 8.28 -8.75 18.90
C ARG A 56 7.05 -9.55 18.45
N LEU A 57 7.16 -10.34 17.38
CA LEU A 57 6.05 -11.15 16.85
C LEU A 57 5.62 -12.26 17.85
N PRO A 58 4.37 -12.31 18.31
CA PRO A 58 3.91 -13.35 19.23
C PRO A 58 3.89 -14.74 18.59
N LYS A 59 4.33 -15.76 19.33
CA LYS A 59 4.19 -17.16 18.92
C LYS A 59 2.71 -17.52 18.75
N GLY A 60 2.40 -18.36 17.76
CA GLY A 60 1.03 -18.68 17.34
C GLY A 60 0.40 -17.67 16.36
N THR A 61 1.01 -16.50 16.11
CA THR A 61 0.48 -15.53 15.13
C THR A 61 0.38 -16.16 13.74
N TRP A 62 -0.79 -16.08 13.11
CA TRP A 62 -1.00 -16.61 11.76
C TRP A 62 -0.38 -15.68 10.71
N LEU A 63 0.50 -16.23 9.88
CA LEU A 63 1.22 -15.52 8.84
C LEU A 63 0.86 -16.05 7.45
N GLN A 64 0.69 -15.13 6.50
CA GLN A 64 0.78 -15.41 5.07
C GLN A 64 2.17 -15.00 4.58
N VAL A 65 2.84 -15.90 3.86
CA VAL A 65 4.24 -15.77 3.43
C VAL A 65 4.34 -16.01 1.93
N VAL A 66 4.87 -15.00 1.22
CA VAL A 66 5.01 -15.03 -0.25
C VAL A 66 6.49 -14.96 -0.60
N GLY A 67 6.93 -15.80 -1.54
CA GLY A 67 8.34 -15.89 -1.88
C GLY A 67 8.65 -16.82 -3.05
N THR A 68 9.89 -17.28 -3.10
CA THR A 68 10.40 -18.21 -4.14
C THR A 68 10.85 -19.52 -3.52
N LYS A 69 10.37 -20.65 -4.07
CA LYS A 69 10.85 -22.01 -3.81
C LYS A 69 11.93 -22.31 -4.84
N LYS A 70 13.10 -22.79 -4.39
CA LYS A 70 14.19 -23.22 -5.27
C LYS A 70 14.64 -24.62 -4.84
N TYR A 71 14.78 -25.52 -5.79
CA TYR A 71 15.47 -26.80 -5.57
C TYR A 71 17.00 -26.59 -5.58
N ASP A 72 17.70 -27.14 -4.58
CA ASP A 72 19.16 -27.26 -4.60
C ASP A 72 19.52 -28.74 -4.81
N GLU A 73 19.78 -29.12 -6.07
CA GLU A 73 20.14 -30.48 -6.52
C GLU A 73 21.19 -31.14 -5.62
N LYS A 74 22.22 -30.38 -5.21
CA LYS A 74 23.33 -30.84 -4.36
C LYS A 74 22.94 -31.24 -2.93
N LYS A 75 21.68 -31.01 -2.54
CA LYS A 75 21.11 -31.32 -1.23
C LYS A 75 19.83 -32.16 -1.32
N SER A 76 19.29 -32.38 -2.53
CA SER A 76 17.94 -32.93 -2.75
C SER A 76 16.84 -32.20 -1.95
N GLU A 77 17.03 -30.90 -1.69
CA GLU A 77 16.25 -30.10 -0.72
C GLU A 77 15.68 -28.84 -1.39
N TYR A 78 14.45 -28.45 -1.02
CA TYR A 78 13.84 -27.19 -1.46
C TYR A 78 14.09 -26.07 -0.45
N THR A 79 14.81 -25.02 -0.84
CA THR A 79 14.88 -23.79 -0.06
C THR A 79 13.64 -22.91 -0.33
N LEU A 80 12.82 -22.70 0.70
CA LEU A 80 11.81 -21.64 0.73
C LEU A 80 12.46 -20.31 1.11
N LYS A 81 12.33 -19.29 0.25
CA LYS A 81 12.82 -17.92 0.49
C LYS A 81 11.67 -16.92 0.46
N ALA A 82 11.29 -16.39 1.61
CA ALA A 82 10.28 -15.33 1.72
C ALA A 82 10.78 -14.00 1.16
N GLU A 83 9.97 -13.34 0.34
CA GLU A 83 10.15 -11.95 -0.10
C GLU A 83 9.15 -10.99 0.55
N ARG A 84 8.00 -11.50 1.00
CA ARG A 84 7.02 -10.81 1.84
C ARG A 84 6.50 -11.74 2.94
N VAL A 85 6.18 -11.15 4.09
CA VAL A 85 5.48 -11.78 5.21
C VAL A 85 4.40 -10.81 5.67
N MET A 86 3.21 -11.31 5.98
CA MET A 86 2.05 -10.53 6.43
C MET A 86 1.34 -11.31 7.54
N ALA A 87 0.73 -10.62 8.50
CA ALA A 87 -0.31 -11.25 9.30
C ALA A 87 -1.49 -11.61 8.37
N ALA A 88 -1.98 -12.84 8.43
CA ALA A 88 -3.21 -13.19 7.74
C ALA A 88 -4.42 -12.59 8.47
N ARG A 89 -5.56 -12.53 7.80
CA ARG A 89 -6.82 -12.16 8.44
C ARG A 89 -7.39 -13.40 9.12
N SER A 90 -7.02 -13.62 10.38
CA SER A 90 -7.73 -14.58 11.21
C SER A 90 -9.17 -14.12 11.40
N ASP A 91 -10.14 -14.95 11.02
CA ASP A 91 -11.51 -14.79 11.50
C ASP A 91 -11.51 -15.03 13.02
N LEU A 92 -12.00 -14.06 13.81
CA LEU A 92 -11.76 -14.03 15.25
C LEU A 92 -12.65 -15.03 16.02
N GLY A 93 -12.04 -16.13 16.48
CA GLY A 93 -12.66 -17.15 17.32
C GLY A 93 -11.97 -17.36 18.67
N ARG A 94 -12.36 -16.56 19.66
CA ARG A 94 -12.55 -16.83 21.13
C ARG A 94 -12.26 -18.29 21.61
N VAL A 95 -11.72 -18.59 22.81
CA VAL A 95 -11.97 -18.04 24.17
C VAL A 95 -10.79 -18.32 25.15
N ALA A 96 -10.43 -17.31 25.98
CA ALA A 96 -9.89 -17.29 27.39
C ALA A 96 -8.88 -18.35 27.92
N THR A 97 -8.20 -18.17 29.06
CA THR A 97 -8.16 -17.12 30.12
C THR A 97 -6.71 -16.61 30.28
N SER A 98 -6.32 -15.65 31.15
CA SER A 98 -7.00 -14.79 32.16
C SER A 98 -6.47 -13.33 31.98
N THR A 99 -6.71 -12.30 32.81
CA THR A 99 -7.23 -12.14 34.19
C THR A 99 -8.04 -10.82 34.27
N ALA A 100 -8.60 -10.49 35.44
CA ALA A 100 -9.23 -9.19 35.72
C ALA A 100 -8.19 -8.03 35.71
N LEU A 101 -8.53 -6.75 35.50
CA LEU A 101 -9.72 -6.02 35.98
C LEU A 101 -10.66 -5.47 34.86
N GLN A 102 -11.81 -4.92 35.27
CA GLN A 102 -13.02 -4.79 34.46
C GLN A 102 -13.47 -3.34 34.13
N GLU A 103 -14.28 -3.22 33.09
CA GLU A 103 -15.24 -2.13 32.82
C GLU A 103 -16.38 -2.12 33.87
N PRO A 104 -17.18 -1.03 34.01
CA PRO A 104 -18.46 -0.95 33.25
C PRO A 104 -18.95 0.52 33.02
N PRO A 105 -20.17 0.79 32.50
CA PRO A 105 -21.15 -0.07 31.82
C PRO A 105 -21.49 0.39 30.38
N ALA A 106 -22.28 -0.42 29.66
CA ALA A 106 -22.72 -0.14 28.29
C ALA A 106 -24.01 0.71 28.21
N SER A 107 -24.22 1.38 27.06
CA SER A 107 -25.54 1.43 26.38
C SER A 107 -25.47 1.96 24.94
N ASN A 108 -26.42 1.50 24.13
CA ASN A 108 -26.91 2.03 22.85
C ASN A 108 -25.98 2.10 21.62
N VAL A 109 -26.34 1.21 20.69
CA VAL A 109 -26.08 1.19 19.25
C VAL A 109 -25.94 2.59 18.62
N THR A 110 -24.84 2.81 17.90
CA THR A 110 -24.77 3.75 16.75
C THR A 110 -23.82 3.16 15.71
N GLN A 111 -24.18 3.27 14.43
CA GLN A 111 -23.43 2.66 13.33
C GLN A 111 -22.13 3.44 13.05
N VAL A 112 -20.99 2.88 13.44
CA VAL A 112 -19.68 3.45 13.09
C VAL A 112 -19.30 3.03 11.67
N LYS A 113 -19.12 4.01 10.78
CA LYS A 113 -18.78 3.81 9.36
C LYS A 113 -17.46 3.04 9.20
N PRO A 114 -17.31 2.21 8.15
CA PRO A 114 -16.06 1.48 7.90
C PRO A 114 -14.90 2.44 7.63
N ALA A 115 -13.77 2.22 8.30
CA ALA A 115 -12.56 3.00 8.10
C ALA A 115 -12.03 2.81 6.67
N LYS A 116 -11.98 3.90 5.88
CA LYS A 116 -11.48 3.90 4.50
C LYS A 116 -10.04 3.35 4.45
N THR A 117 -9.83 2.26 3.72
CA THR A 117 -8.46 1.78 3.40
C THR A 117 -7.80 2.74 2.41
N LYS A 118 -6.77 3.49 2.85
CA LYS A 118 -6.03 4.42 1.99
C LYS A 118 -5.54 3.71 0.72
N GLN A 119 -5.87 4.26 -0.45
CA GLN A 119 -5.44 3.74 -1.75
C GLN A 119 -3.90 3.82 -1.87
N THR A 120 -3.28 2.99 -2.70
CA THR A 120 -1.82 2.94 -2.81
C THR A 120 -1.37 2.91 -4.27
N ILE A 121 -0.50 3.86 -4.64
CA ILE A 121 0.27 3.86 -5.90
C ILE A 121 1.60 3.15 -5.62
N LEU A 122 2.02 2.22 -6.49
CA LEU A 122 3.25 1.44 -6.33
C LEU A 122 4.28 1.83 -7.38
N MET A 123 5.47 2.27 -6.97
CA MET A 123 6.51 2.79 -7.88
C MET A 123 7.83 2.00 -7.80
N CYS A 124 8.38 1.62 -8.96
CA CYS A 124 9.62 0.84 -9.03
C CYS A 124 10.87 1.67 -8.69
N GLN A 125 11.34 1.59 -7.44
CA GLN A 125 12.52 2.31 -6.95
C GLN A 125 13.80 1.48 -7.09
N LYS A 126 14.16 1.15 -8.34
CA LYS A 126 15.42 0.48 -8.69
C LYS A 126 16.15 1.22 -9.81
N SER A 127 17.46 1.01 -9.88
CA SER A 127 18.41 1.75 -10.71
C SER A 127 17.89 2.10 -12.11
N ASP A 128 17.32 1.11 -12.79
CA ASP A 128 16.98 1.22 -14.21
C ASP A 128 15.67 1.96 -14.45
N CYS A 129 14.84 2.14 -13.42
CA CYS A 129 13.67 3.02 -13.46
C CYS A 129 14.05 4.45 -13.03
N TRP A 130 14.87 4.61 -11.99
CA TRP A 130 15.39 5.92 -11.58
C TRP A 130 16.25 6.58 -12.66
N LYS A 131 17.16 5.83 -13.31
CA LYS A 131 17.94 6.29 -14.49
C LYS A 131 17.10 6.63 -15.74
N ARG A 132 15.77 6.51 -15.68
CA ARG A 132 14.82 6.79 -16.78
C ARG A 132 13.77 7.83 -16.40
N GLY A 133 14.02 8.69 -15.39
CA GLY A 133 13.06 9.68 -14.91
C GLY A 133 12.20 9.21 -13.72
N GLY A 134 12.52 8.05 -13.13
CA GLY A 134 11.69 7.42 -12.11
C GLY A 134 11.75 8.04 -10.70
N LYS A 135 12.60 9.05 -10.48
CA LYS A 135 12.58 9.88 -9.27
C LYS A 135 11.71 11.11 -9.50
N GLU A 136 11.87 11.71 -10.67
CA GLU A 136 11.20 12.90 -11.18
C GLU A 136 9.69 12.64 -11.31
N VAL A 137 9.31 11.48 -11.87
CA VAL A 137 7.93 10.99 -11.90
C VAL A 137 7.38 10.72 -10.48
N CYS A 138 8.22 10.35 -9.50
CA CYS A 138 7.79 10.15 -8.11
C CYS A 138 7.43 11.50 -7.47
N GLN A 139 8.29 12.49 -7.64
CA GLN A 139 8.06 13.87 -7.16
C GLN A 139 6.84 14.52 -7.85
N ALA A 140 6.61 14.24 -9.13
CA ALA A 140 5.41 14.67 -9.83
C ALA A 140 4.13 13.98 -9.30
N PHE A 141 4.18 12.69 -8.91
CA PHE A 141 3.05 12.03 -8.25
C PHE A 141 2.81 12.58 -6.83
N GLU A 142 3.88 12.92 -6.09
CA GLU A 142 3.81 13.54 -4.77
C GLU A 142 3.16 14.93 -4.84
N ALA A 143 3.61 15.80 -5.76
CA ALA A 143 3.00 17.10 -6.02
C ALA A 143 1.53 16.96 -6.46
N ALA A 144 1.25 16.09 -7.43
CA ALA A 144 -0.10 15.90 -7.98
C ALA A 144 -1.11 15.30 -6.97
N LEU A 145 -0.64 14.72 -5.85
CA LEU A 145 -1.48 14.36 -4.70
C LEU A 145 -1.76 15.56 -3.79
N SER A 146 -0.76 16.40 -3.54
CA SER A 146 -0.89 17.64 -2.77
C SER A 146 -1.86 18.62 -3.46
N ASP A 147 -1.68 18.85 -4.77
CA ASP A 147 -2.53 19.70 -5.62
C ASP A 147 -4.01 19.29 -5.62
N ARG A 148 -4.32 18.03 -5.30
CA ARG A 148 -5.67 17.45 -5.28
C ARG A 148 -6.20 17.17 -3.86
N GLY A 149 -5.46 17.52 -2.80
CA GLY A 149 -5.82 17.20 -1.41
C GLY A 149 -5.93 15.70 -1.12
N LEU A 150 -5.29 14.86 -1.94
CA LEU A 150 -5.42 13.39 -1.90
C LEU A 150 -4.40 12.70 -0.97
N GLU A 151 -3.46 13.44 -0.39
CA GLU A 151 -2.41 12.92 0.52
C GLU A 151 -2.96 12.04 1.65
N ASP A 152 -4.14 12.40 2.17
CA ASP A 152 -4.77 11.65 3.25
C ASP A 152 -5.55 10.41 2.76
N GLN A 153 -5.87 10.32 1.47
CA GLN A 153 -6.65 9.22 0.89
C GLN A 153 -5.80 8.23 0.07
N VAL A 154 -4.66 8.69 -0.46
CA VAL A 154 -3.79 7.95 -1.40
C VAL A 154 -2.33 8.08 -0.95
N THR A 155 -1.58 6.97 -0.97
CA THR A 155 -0.15 6.95 -0.60
C THR A 155 0.71 6.33 -1.69
N ILE A 156 1.89 6.91 -1.93
CA ILE A 156 2.90 6.37 -2.85
C ILE A 156 3.83 5.44 -2.07
N LYS A 157 4.05 4.22 -2.55
CA LYS A 157 4.96 3.25 -1.94
C LYS A 157 5.99 2.74 -2.94
N GLY A 158 7.26 2.84 -2.55
CA GLY A 158 8.38 2.28 -3.28
C GLY A 158 8.36 0.74 -3.31
N THR A 159 8.72 0.16 -4.45
CA THR A 159 8.79 -1.29 -4.64
C THR A 159 10.16 -1.78 -5.13
N GLY A 160 10.34 -3.10 -5.08
CA GLY A 160 11.39 -3.80 -5.81
C GLY A 160 11.23 -3.72 -7.34
N CYS A 161 12.10 -4.42 -8.06
CA CYS A 161 12.09 -4.48 -9.51
C CYS A 161 10.82 -5.17 -10.03
N MET A 162 10.04 -4.50 -10.87
CA MET A 162 8.83 -5.05 -11.51
C MET A 162 9.13 -5.93 -12.75
N LYS A 163 10.33 -6.51 -12.84
CA LYS A 163 10.86 -7.32 -13.96
C LYS A 163 10.85 -6.64 -15.36
N ASN A 164 10.40 -5.39 -15.49
CA ASN A 164 10.25 -4.64 -16.75
C ASN A 164 11.22 -3.44 -16.91
N CYS A 165 12.51 -3.63 -16.60
CA CYS A 165 13.51 -2.54 -16.60
C CYS A 165 13.68 -1.81 -17.95
N LYS A 166 13.49 -2.51 -19.08
CA LYS A 166 13.62 -1.93 -20.43
C LYS A 166 12.54 -0.88 -20.74
N ALA A 167 11.42 -0.90 -20.01
CA ALA A 167 10.32 0.06 -20.15
C ALA A 167 10.08 0.86 -18.84
N GLY A 168 11.13 1.09 -18.04
CA GLY A 168 11.06 2.03 -16.93
C GLY A 168 10.86 3.49 -17.39
N PRO A 169 10.29 4.38 -16.55
CA PRO A 169 9.78 4.13 -15.20
C PRO A 169 8.54 3.22 -15.20
N ASN A 170 8.33 2.47 -14.11
CA ASN A 170 7.19 1.54 -13.96
C ASN A 170 6.39 1.86 -12.69
N VAL A 171 5.07 1.95 -12.84
CA VAL A 171 4.11 2.25 -11.77
C VAL A 171 2.90 1.32 -11.87
N VAL A 172 2.25 1.05 -10.73
CA VAL A 172 0.95 0.36 -10.66
C VAL A 172 -0.01 1.20 -9.82
N MET A 173 -1.19 1.46 -10.36
CA MET A 173 -2.25 2.25 -9.72
C MET A 173 -3.10 1.37 -8.77
N PRO A 174 -3.96 1.94 -7.90
CA PRO A 174 -4.68 1.17 -6.88
C PRO A 174 -5.63 0.09 -7.44
N ASP A 175 -6.13 0.31 -8.66
CA ASP A 175 -6.95 -0.64 -9.43
C ASP A 175 -6.16 -1.83 -10.01
N LYS A 176 -4.83 -1.84 -9.84
CA LYS A 176 -3.83 -2.76 -10.41
C LYS A 176 -3.44 -2.47 -11.87
N THR A 177 -3.93 -1.40 -12.49
CA THR A 177 -3.48 -0.99 -13.85
C THR A 177 -2.00 -0.63 -13.81
N ARG A 178 -1.25 -1.15 -14.80
CA ARG A 178 0.20 -1.00 -14.91
C ARG A 178 0.56 0.05 -15.96
N TYR A 179 1.54 0.88 -15.63
CA TYR A 179 2.09 1.90 -16.52
C TYR A 179 3.61 1.76 -16.62
N SER A 180 4.14 2.05 -17.81
CA SER A 180 5.54 1.90 -18.20
C SER A 180 5.96 3.06 -19.10
N ARG A 181 7.23 3.46 -19.05
CA ARG A 181 7.81 4.61 -19.78
C ARG A 181 7.14 5.96 -19.47
N ILE A 182 6.55 6.09 -18.30
CA ILE A 182 5.85 7.29 -17.85
C ILE A 182 6.81 8.49 -17.87
N GLN A 183 6.35 9.62 -18.41
CA GLN A 183 7.02 10.92 -18.30
C GLN A 183 6.29 11.81 -17.28
N THR A 184 6.97 12.83 -16.77
CA THR A 184 6.46 13.75 -15.75
C THR A 184 5.16 14.45 -16.16
N GLU A 185 5.02 14.78 -17.44
CA GLU A 185 3.88 15.52 -18.02
C GLU A 185 2.61 14.65 -18.07
N GLN A 186 2.78 13.32 -18.04
CA GLN A 186 1.68 12.36 -18.09
C GLN A 186 1.04 12.16 -16.70
N VAL A 187 1.72 12.55 -15.62
CA VAL A 187 1.31 12.23 -14.25
C VAL A 187 -0.03 12.86 -13.88
N ALA A 188 -0.31 14.09 -14.30
CA ALA A 188 -1.62 14.73 -14.07
C ALA A 188 -2.75 13.89 -14.70
N SER A 189 -2.64 13.55 -15.99
CA SER A 189 -3.64 12.72 -16.69
C SER A 189 -3.79 11.31 -16.08
N LEU A 190 -2.71 10.74 -15.53
CA LEU A 190 -2.79 9.47 -14.78
C LEU A 190 -3.49 9.64 -13.43
N MET A 191 -3.29 10.75 -12.72
CA MET A 191 -4.03 11.06 -11.50
C MET A 191 -5.51 11.25 -11.79
N ASP A 192 -5.85 12.05 -12.80
CA ASP A 192 -7.24 12.34 -13.16
C ASP A 192 -7.96 11.06 -13.63
N LYS A 193 -7.30 10.20 -14.43
CA LYS A 193 -7.89 8.91 -14.84
C LYS A 193 -8.22 7.96 -13.67
N HIS A 194 -7.47 8.02 -12.57
CA HIS A 194 -7.58 7.05 -11.45
C HIS A 194 -8.25 7.61 -10.20
N PHE A 195 -8.32 8.94 -10.07
CA PHE A 195 -8.81 9.65 -8.89
C PHE A 195 -9.71 10.85 -9.23
N ALA A 196 -10.16 11.01 -10.48
CA ALA A 196 -11.26 11.95 -10.77
C ALA A 196 -12.46 11.62 -9.88
N GLU A 197 -12.98 12.66 -9.24
CA GLU A 197 -14.13 12.53 -8.38
C GLU A 197 -15.35 12.09 -9.19
N LYS A 198 -15.99 11.00 -8.77
CA LYS A 198 -17.43 10.92 -8.92
C LYS A 198 -18.03 11.95 -7.95
N GLN A 199 -18.35 13.12 -8.48
CA GLN A 199 -19.25 14.06 -7.82
C GLN A 199 -20.58 13.33 -7.62
N GLU A 200 -20.87 12.92 -6.37
CA GLU A 200 -22.18 12.41 -5.97
C GLU A 200 -23.05 13.61 -5.60
N ASP A 201 -23.82 14.12 -6.57
CA ASP A 201 -24.66 15.31 -6.41
C ASP A 201 -25.63 15.22 -5.22
N LYS A 202 -25.35 15.99 -4.17
CA LYS A 202 -26.22 16.32 -3.03
C LYS A 202 -25.81 17.73 -2.56
N GLN A 203 -26.70 18.69 -2.33
CA GLN A 203 -28.17 18.76 -2.30
C GLN A 203 -28.47 20.26 -2.62
N THR A 204 -29.58 20.75 -3.20
CA THR A 204 -31.00 20.64 -2.81
C THR A 204 -31.87 21.39 -3.84
N ASP A 205 -33.17 21.11 -3.90
CA ASP A 205 -34.18 21.83 -4.70
C ASP A 205 -35.41 22.22 -3.83
N ASN A 206 -36.23 23.18 -4.28
CA ASN A 206 -37.31 23.94 -3.58
C ASN A 206 -36.76 25.05 -2.65
N SER A 207 -37.00 26.36 -2.89
CA SER A 207 -38.24 27.19 -2.87
C SER A 207 -38.70 27.59 -1.44
N GLU A 208 -39.32 28.75 -1.16
CA GLU A 208 -40.06 29.70 -2.02
C GLU A 208 -40.13 31.17 -1.46
N LEU A 209 -40.09 32.18 -2.36
CA LEU A 209 -40.55 33.60 -2.32
C LEU A 209 -40.36 34.58 -1.11
N LEU A 210 -39.62 35.69 -1.37
CA LEU A 210 -40.02 37.13 -1.48
C LEU A 210 -41.13 37.74 -0.55
N PRO A 211 -41.16 39.07 -0.19
CA PRO A 211 -40.85 40.23 -1.08
C PRO A 211 -40.33 41.60 -0.52
N ILE A 212 -39.62 42.35 -1.39
CA ILE A 212 -39.65 43.83 -1.65
C ILE A 212 -39.54 44.85 -0.49
N LYS A 213 -38.51 45.74 -0.52
CA LYS A 213 -38.73 47.21 -0.61
C LYS A 213 -37.53 48.08 -1.03
N ILE A 214 -37.88 49.03 -1.88
CA ILE A 214 -37.12 50.07 -2.59
C ILE A 214 -36.37 51.05 -1.67
N SER A 215 -35.18 51.49 -2.07
CA SER A 215 -34.78 52.90 -1.97
C SER A 215 -33.93 53.30 -3.19
N ASN A 216 -34.28 54.41 -3.84
CA ASN A 216 -33.52 55.02 -4.93
C ASN A 216 -33.58 56.53 -4.72
N PHE A 217 -32.45 57.15 -4.38
CA PHE A 217 -32.33 58.60 -4.13
C PHE A 217 -30.94 59.11 -4.53
N ASN A 218 -30.87 60.41 -4.80
CA ASN A 218 -29.82 61.06 -5.61
C ASN A 218 -28.65 61.65 -4.80
N GLU A 219 -27.65 62.17 -5.56
CA GLU A 219 -26.63 63.17 -5.16
C GLU A 219 -25.47 62.67 -4.26
N VAL A 220 -24.23 63.23 -4.29
CA VAL A 220 -23.70 64.47 -4.91
C VAL A 220 -22.42 64.22 -5.75
N SER A 221 -22.23 65.07 -6.77
CA SER A 221 -21.02 65.37 -7.59
C SER A 221 -19.60 65.05 -7.06
N VAL A 222 -18.73 64.63 -7.99
CA VAL A 222 -17.33 65.11 -8.08
C VAL A 222 -17.07 65.64 -9.49
N LYS A 223 -16.32 66.75 -9.63
CA LYS A 223 -15.92 67.35 -10.92
C LYS A 223 -14.55 66.83 -11.37
N THR A 224 -14.28 66.81 -12.67
CA THR A 224 -13.09 67.47 -13.30
C THR A 224 -13.12 67.35 -14.83
N SER A 225 -12.70 68.45 -15.45
CA SER A 225 -12.44 68.79 -16.86
C SER A 225 -11.40 67.88 -17.58
N VAL A 226 -10.75 68.43 -18.63
CA VAL A 226 -9.77 67.81 -19.54
C VAL A 226 -10.48 67.02 -20.65
N ILE A 227 -10.96 67.67 -21.72
CA ILE A 227 -10.86 69.12 -22.05
C ILE A 227 -11.90 69.93 -21.28
#